data_AF-A0A955B4E7-F1
#
_entry.id   AF-A0A955B4E7-F1
#
_cell.length_a   1.000
_cell.length_b   1.000
_cell.length_c   1.000
_cell.angle_alpha   90.00
_cell.angle_beta   90.00
_cell.angle_gamma   90.00
#
_symmetry.space_group_name_H-M   'P 1'
#
loop_
_entity.id
_entity.type
_entity.pdbx_description
1 polymer ?
#
loop_
_entity_poly.entity_id
_entity_poly.type
_entity_poly.pdbx_seq_one_letter_code
_entity_poly.pdbx_strand_id
1 'polypeptide(L)'
;MFKAIGRYFRAFGYLITGRIDESRRALSTNPAVVQATYDNVIEEKTKRIHQYKEAVGAMIAQEEKKKAALKRLTEEVEKLRKLRDGAAAMARKVVERHNGNTEGVKSDPEYQKCQAAFKDFSSTLSEKETHCAELEADIDGFEQNIAGHKTQLQSLLREIEKIRTEKHETVAEMLTAKEEREIADMLSGISKDRTNEELQELRDIRDQAKATARVSREMAGVDAQRSEAEFLEYAAAAESDSEFDALIGLAKEQADTSTPEAADKTRIPEG
;
A
#
# COMPACT_ATOMS: atom_id res chain seq x y z
N MET A 1 -22.60 13.77 20.51
CA MET A 1 -21.90 14.84 19.75
C MET A 1 -21.77 14.46 18.28
N PHE A 2 -22.85 14.53 17.48
CA PHE A 2 -22.93 13.79 16.20
C PHE A 2 -22.70 14.63 14.92
N LYS A 3 -22.46 15.93 14.99
CA LYS A 3 -22.23 16.83 13.83
C LYS A 3 -20.75 17.07 13.45
N ALA A 4 -19.83 16.27 13.98
CA ALA A 4 -18.40 16.31 13.64
C ALA A 4 -17.97 15.18 12.69
N ILE A 5 -18.46 13.96 12.92
CA ILE A 5 -18.03 12.72 12.24
C ILE A 5 -18.22 12.81 10.70
N GLY A 6 -19.33 13.41 10.26
CA GLY A 6 -19.63 13.61 8.83
C GLY A 6 -18.69 14.55 8.07
N ARG A 7 -17.73 15.22 8.72
CA ARG A 7 -16.78 16.12 8.04
C ARG A 7 -15.52 15.43 7.51
N TYR A 8 -15.05 14.37 8.17
CA TYR A 8 -13.90 13.58 7.69
C TYR A 8 -14.33 12.53 6.66
N PHE A 9 -15.46 11.85 6.87
CA PHE A 9 -16.00 10.93 5.85
C PHE A 9 -16.45 11.64 4.57
N ARG A 10 -16.87 12.92 4.63
CA ARG A 10 -17.13 13.73 3.43
C ARG A 10 -15.86 14.11 2.65
N ALA A 11 -14.67 14.00 3.25
CA ALA A 11 -13.40 14.17 2.52
C ALA A 11 -13.04 12.94 1.67
N PHE A 12 -13.52 11.74 2.02
CA PHE A 12 -13.36 10.51 1.23
C PHE A 12 -14.57 10.17 0.36
N GLY A 13 -15.79 10.60 0.73
CA GLY A 13 -16.96 10.50 -0.16
C GLY A 13 -16.83 11.31 -1.46
N TYR A 14 -15.94 12.32 -1.48
CA TYR A 14 -15.58 13.08 -2.68
C TYR A 14 -14.43 12.46 -3.49
N LEU A 15 -13.95 11.26 -3.17
CA LEU A 15 -12.92 10.56 -3.95
C LEU A 15 -13.42 10.15 -5.36
N ILE A 16 -14.73 10.11 -5.57
CA ILE A 16 -15.38 9.90 -6.89
C ILE A 16 -15.60 11.23 -7.64
N THR A 17 -15.45 12.40 -7.00
CA THR A 17 -15.77 13.71 -7.58
C THR A 17 -14.55 14.55 -7.95
N GLY A 18 -13.69 14.02 -8.82
CA GLY A 18 -12.99 14.80 -9.85
C GLY A 18 -11.99 15.90 -9.46
N ARG A 19 -11.63 16.09 -8.18
CA ARG A 19 -10.61 17.07 -7.76
C ARG A 19 -9.62 16.45 -6.76
N ILE A 20 -8.64 15.75 -7.32
CA ILE A 20 -7.43 15.33 -6.60
C ILE A 20 -6.39 16.42 -6.75
N ASP A 21 -5.93 16.97 -5.62
CA ASP A 21 -4.78 17.88 -5.58
C ASP A 21 -3.51 17.12 -5.95
N GLU A 22 -2.71 17.68 -6.86
CA GLU A 22 -1.58 16.99 -7.52
C GLU A 22 -0.51 16.57 -6.50
N SER A 23 -0.31 17.41 -5.48
CA SER A 23 0.56 17.14 -4.32
C SER A 23 0.13 15.92 -3.50
N ARG A 24 -1.19 15.71 -3.33
CA ARG A 24 -1.73 14.49 -2.69
C ARG A 24 -1.60 13.27 -3.58
N ARG A 25 -1.66 13.45 -4.90
CA ARG A 25 -1.53 12.37 -5.89
C ARG A 25 -0.15 11.71 -5.79
N ALA A 26 0.91 12.53 -5.77
CA ALA A 26 2.29 12.09 -5.58
C ALA A 26 2.53 11.38 -4.23
N LEU A 27 1.88 11.84 -3.16
CA LEU A 27 1.92 11.17 -1.85
C LEU A 27 1.17 9.83 -1.86
N SER A 28 0.02 9.73 -2.54
CA SER A 28 -0.73 8.47 -2.66
C SER A 28 -0.06 7.40 -3.53
N THR A 29 0.95 7.76 -4.32
CA THR A 29 1.81 6.82 -5.06
C THR A 29 3.01 6.31 -4.25
N ASN A 30 3.20 6.74 -2.99
CA ASN A 30 4.28 6.24 -2.14
C ASN A 30 3.81 5.00 -1.32
N PRO A 31 4.44 3.81 -1.47
CA PRO A 31 4.02 2.59 -0.78
C PRO A 31 3.96 2.75 0.75
N ALA A 32 4.90 3.49 1.36
CA ALA A 32 4.93 3.69 2.81
C ALA A 32 3.77 4.59 3.31
N VAL A 33 3.34 5.56 2.49
CA VAL A 33 2.19 6.42 2.82
C VAL A 33 0.88 5.63 2.71
N VAL A 34 0.76 4.75 1.71
CA VAL A 34 -0.39 3.85 1.56
C VAL A 34 -0.43 2.81 2.68
N GLN A 35 0.71 2.19 3.01
CA GLN A 35 0.86 1.29 4.16
C GLN A 35 0.38 1.95 5.46
N ALA A 36 0.87 3.16 5.77
CA ALA A 36 0.46 3.92 6.94
C ALA A 36 -1.02 4.32 6.89
N THR A 37 -1.57 4.61 5.71
CA THR A 37 -3.00 4.93 5.54
C THR A 37 -3.87 3.73 5.89
N TYR A 38 -3.51 2.53 5.40
CA TYR A 38 -4.18 1.28 5.79
C TYR A 38 -4.04 0.99 7.29
N ASP A 39 -2.86 1.19 7.89
CA ASP A 39 -2.67 0.98 9.33
C ASP A 39 -3.57 1.89 10.19
N ASN A 40 -3.68 3.18 9.84
CA ASN A 40 -4.60 4.10 10.49
C ASN A 40 -6.08 3.66 10.36
N VAL A 41 -6.49 3.17 9.18
CA VAL A 41 -7.85 2.65 8.94
C VAL A 41 -8.12 1.37 9.74
N ILE A 42 -7.13 0.48 9.83
CA ILE A 42 -7.20 -0.76 10.62
C ILE A 42 -7.28 -0.43 12.12
N GLU A 43 -6.48 0.50 12.62
CA GLU A 43 -6.53 0.94 14.02
C GLU A 43 -7.89 1.57 14.36
N GLU A 44 -8.39 2.52 13.54
CA GLU A 44 -9.65 3.19 13.82
C GLU A 44 -10.83 2.21 13.77
N LYS A 45 -10.89 1.31 12.77
CA LYS A 45 -11.89 0.24 12.72
C LYS A 45 -11.77 -0.69 13.93
N THR A 46 -10.57 -1.09 14.33
CA THR A 46 -10.34 -1.96 15.50
C THR A 46 -10.86 -1.29 16.78
N LYS A 47 -10.53 -0.01 17.00
CA LYS A 47 -11.00 0.79 18.14
C LYS A 47 -12.51 0.94 18.17
N ARG A 48 -13.16 1.17 17.02
CA ARG A 48 -14.61 1.21 16.88
C ARG A 48 -15.26 -0.15 17.21
N ILE A 49 -14.66 -1.28 16.80
CA ILE A 49 -15.12 -2.62 17.18
C ILE A 49 -15.01 -2.85 18.69
N HIS A 50 -13.95 -2.40 19.36
CA HIS A 50 -13.83 -2.52 20.82
C HIS A 50 -14.94 -1.73 21.54
N GLN A 51 -15.15 -0.46 21.19
CA GLN A 51 -16.23 0.36 21.74
C GLN A 51 -17.62 -0.26 21.50
N TYR A 52 -17.82 -0.88 20.34
CA TYR A 52 -19.07 -1.55 20.01
C TYR A 52 -19.26 -2.87 20.77
N LYS A 53 -18.18 -3.65 20.98
CA LYS A 53 -18.18 -4.83 21.85
C LYS A 53 -18.50 -4.48 23.30
N GLU A 54 -17.98 -3.36 23.80
CA GLU A 54 -18.29 -2.82 25.14
C GLU A 54 -19.78 -2.46 25.25
N ALA A 55 -20.34 -1.79 24.24
CA ALA A 55 -21.78 -1.47 24.20
C ALA A 55 -22.67 -2.73 24.20
N VAL A 56 -22.34 -3.75 23.39
CA VAL A 56 -23.05 -5.05 23.40
C VAL A 56 -22.90 -5.76 24.75
N GLY A 57 -21.73 -5.68 25.38
CA GLY A 57 -21.52 -6.19 26.74
C GLY A 57 -22.39 -5.48 27.80
N ALA A 58 -22.57 -4.17 27.68
CA ALA A 58 -23.46 -3.40 28.54
C ALA A 58 -24.94 -3.77 28.34
N MET A 59 -25.37 -4.06 27.10
CA MET A 59 -26.71 -4.57 26.80
C MET A 59 -26.96 -5.94 27.43
N ILE A 60 -26.01 -6.88 27.30
CA ILE A 60 -26.09 -8.21 27.96
C ILE A 60 -26.15 -8.04 29.49
N ALA A 61 -25.39 -7.11 30.06
CA ALA A 61 -25.44 -6.80 31.49
C ALA A 61 -26.74 -6.07 31.94
N GLN A 62 -27.60 -5.64 31.00
CA GLN A 62 -28.93 -5.10 31.26
C GLN A 62 -30.01 -6.17 31.09
N GLU A 63 -29.88 -7.02 30.07
CA GLU A 63 -30.65 -8.26 29.84
C GLU A 63 -30.62 -9.16 31.08
N GLU A 64 -29.43 -9.49 31.59
CA GLU A 64 -29.25 -10.31 32.81
C GLU A 64 -29.87 -9.68 34.06
N LYS A 65 -29.83 -8.34 34.19
CA LYS A 65 -30.51 -7.63 35.29
C LYS A 65 -32.03 -7.75 35.19
N LYS A 66 -32.58 -7.69 33.96
CA LYS A 66 -34.02 -7.93 33.73
C LYS A 66 -34.40 -9.38 34.00
N LYS A 67 -33.62 -10.36 33.54
CA LYS A 67 -33.81 -11.80 33.85
C LYS A 67 -33.80 -12.06 35.36
N ALA A 68 -32.87 -11.46 36.10
CA ALA A 68 -32.81 -11.56 37.56
C ALA A 68 -33.98 -10.84 38.27
N ALA A 69 -34.50 -9.74 37.72
CA ALA A 69 -35.67 -9.05 38.24
C ALA A 69 -36.96 -9.84 37.99
N LEU A 70 -37.14 -10.34 36.76
CA LEU A 70 -38.26 -11.21 36.36
C LEU A 70 -38.34 -12.43 37.28
N LYS A 71 -37.23 -13.15 37.50
CA LYS A 71 -37.22 -14.32 38.39
C LYS A 71 -37.76 -14.00 39.79
N ARG A 72 -37.32 -12.89 40.40
CA ARG A 72 -37.82 -12.45 41.72
C ARG A 72 -39.31 -12.11 41.69
N LEU A 73 -39.75 -11.44 40.62
CA LEU A 73 -41.16 -11.08 40.45
C LEU A 73 -42.05 -12.32 40.27
N THR A 74 -41.59 -13.34 39.55
CA THR A 74 -42.28 -14.63 39.41
C THR A 74 -42.35 -15.39 40.74
N GLU A 75 -41.28 -15.37 41.55
CA GLU A 75 -41.30 -15.92 42.92
C GLU A 75 -42.32 -15.18 43.82
N GLU A 76 -42.48 -13.86 43.66
CA GLU A 76 -43.52 -13.06 44.35
C GLU A 76 -44.93 -13.36 43.83
N VAL A 77 -45.13 -13.53 42.52
CA VAL A 77 -46.41 -13.92 41.90
C VAL A 77 -46.85 -15.29 42.39
N GLU A 78 -45.95 -16.29 42.46
CA GLU A 78 -46.25 -17.59 43.06
C GLU A 78 -46.69 -17.47 44.53
N LYS A 79 -46.03 -16.61 45.31
CA LYS A 79 -46.37 -16.37 46.72
C LYS A 79 -47.75 -15.72 46.84
N LEU A 80 -48.08 -14.76 45.97
CA LEU A 80 -49.40 -14.11 45.95
C LEU A 80 -50.51 -15.05 45.49
N ARG A 81 -50.26 -15.91 44.49
CA ARG A 81 -51.18 -17.00 44.09
C ARG A 81 -51.50 -17.89 45.30
N LYS A 82 -50.47 -18.40 46.00
CA LYS A 82 -50.62 -19.24 47.20
C LYS A 82 -51.39 -18.53 48.34
N LEU A 83 -51.17 -17.22 48.54
CA LEU A 83 -51.90 -16.42 49.54
C LEU A 83 -53.37 -16.18 49.16
N ARG A 84 -53.64 -15.86 47.88
CA ARG A 84 -54.99 -15.70 47.32
C ARG A 84 -55.79 -17.00 47.43
N ASP A 85 -55.21 -18.13 47.05
CA ASP A 85 -55.85 -19.44 47.12
C ASP A 85 -56.10 -19.87 48.57
N GLY A 86 -55.18 -19.54 49.49
CA GLY A 86 -55.35 -19.69 50.93
C GLY A 86 -56.53 -18.88 51.49
N ALA A 87 -56.67 -17.60 51.09
CA ALA A 87 -57.81 -16.77 51.46
C ALA A 87 -59.14 -17.35 50.93
N ALA A 88 -59.16 -17.83 49.68
CA ALA A 88 -60.32 -18.51 49.09
C ALA A 88 -60.65 -19.86 49.75
N ALA A 89 -59.66 -20.58 50.28
CA ALA A 89 -59.86 -21.82 51.04
C ALA A 89 -60.41 -21.53 52.45
N MET A 90 -59.92 -20.48 53.12
CA MET A 90 -60.48 -20.03 54.41
C MET A 90 -61.92 -19.53 54.27
N ALA A 91 -62.23 -18.74 53.23
CA ALA A 91 -63.59 -18.30 52.95
C ALA A 91 -64.56 -19.48 52.75
N ARG A 92 -64.13 -20.54 52.05
CA ARG A 92 -64.93 -21.78 51.88
C ARG A 92 -65.22 -22.48 53.22
N LYS A 93 -64.22 -22.59 54.11
CA LYS A 93 -64.42 -23.12 55.47
C LYS A 93 -65.34 -22.27 56.36
N VAL A 94 -65.54 -20.99 56.06
CA VAL A 94 -66.57 -20.17 56.72
C VAL A 94 -67.95 -20.46 56.12
N VAL A 95 -68.07 -20.52 54.79
CA VAL A 95 -69.33 -20.90 54.09
C VAL A 95 -69.85 -22.27 54.56
N GLU A 96 -68.96 -23.25 54.71
CA GLU A 96 -69.26 -24.59 55.22
C GLU A 96 -69.80 -24.56 56.65
N ARG A 97 -69.18 -23.79 57.56
CA ARG A 97 -69.62 -23.63 58.96
C ARG A 97 -71.04 -23.06 59.09
N HIS A 98 -71.48 -22.25 58.13
CA HIS A 98 -72.83 -21.65 58.12
C HIS A 98 -73.87 -22.49 57.37
N ASN A 99 -73.56 -23.71 56.94
CA ASN A 99 -74.47 -24.65 56.25
C ASN A 99 -75.28 -24.01 55.09
N GLY A 100 -74.67 -23.09 54.35
CA GLY A 100 -75.31 -22.41 53.21
C GLY A 100 -76.20 -21.20 53.55
N ASN A 101 -76.28 -20.75 54.82
CA ASN A 101 -76.94 -19.48 55.16
C ASN A 101 -76.16 -18.28 54.58
N THR A 102 -76.55 -17.83 53.38
CA THR A 102 -75.79 -16.81 52.63
C THR A 102 -75.80 -15.42 53.26
N GLU A 103 -76.74 -15.11 54.15
CA GLU A 103 -76.76 -13.84 54.88
C GLU A 103 -75.81 -13.91 56.08
N GLY A 104 -75.89 -14.98 56.88
CA GLY A 104 -74.99 -15.25 58.00
C GLY A 104 -73.52 -15.20 57.59
N VAL A 105 -73.16 -15.86 56.48
CA VAL A 105 -71.81 -15.82 55.89
C VAL A 105 -71.37 -14.38 55.56
N LYS A 106 -72.22 -13.58 54.93
CA LYS A 106 -71.85 -12.21 54.52
C LYS A 106 -71.69 -11.27 55.72
N SER A 107 -72.39 -11.53 56.82
CA SER A 107 -72.20 -10.82 58.09
C SER A 107 -70.99 -11.29 58.90
N ASP A 108 -70.36 -12.42 58.56
CA ASP A 108 -69.25 -12.99 59.31
C ASP A 108 -67.94 -12.19 59.13
N PRO A 109 -67.33 -11.65 60.20
CA PRO A 109 -66.06 -10.91 60.10
C PRO A 109 -64.89 -11.73 59.55
N GLU A 110 -64.87 -13.05 59.74
CA GLU A 110 -63.85 -13.94 59.19
C GLU A 110 -64.02 -14.06 57.67
N TYR A 111 -65.26 -14.16 57.17
CA TYR A 111 -65.56 -14.15 55.73
C TYR A 111 -65.19 -12.81 55.09
N GLN A 112 -65.62 -11.68 55.68
CA GLN A 112 -65.31 -10.35 55.17
C GLN A 112 -63.80 -10.10 55.08
N LYS A 113 -63.05 -10.52 56.11
CA LYS A 113 -61.58 -10.44 56.10
C LYS A 113 -60.95 -11.29 55.00
N CYS A 114 -61.46 -12.50 54.76
CA CYS A 114 -60.98 -13.35 53.66
C CYS A 114 -61.35 -12.77 52.28
N GLN A 115 -62.52 -12.14 52.14
CA GLN A 115 -62.98 -11.50 50.91
C GLN A 115 -62.11 -10.28 50.55
N ALA A 116 -61.79 -9.42 51.53
CA ALA A 116 -60.89 -8.30 51.36
C ALA A 116 -59.48 -8.78 50.95
N ALA A 117 -58.87 -9.68 51.73
CA ALA A 117 -57.55 -10.22 51.41
C ALA A 117 -57.50 -10.90 50.04
N PHE A 118 -58.53 -11.66 49.64
CA PHE A 118 -58.62 -12.25 48.31
C PHE A 118 -58.64 -11.18 47.20
N LYS A 119 -59.38 -10.08 47.39
CA LYS A 119 -59.45 -8.97 46.43
C LYS A 119 -58.09 -8.28 46.31
N ASP A 120 -57.47 -7.92 47.42
CA ASP A 120 -56.21 -7.18 47.48
C ASP A 120 -55.03 -8.00 46.92
N PHE A 121 -54.98 -9.31 47.23
CA PHE A 121 -54.04 -10.21 46.59
C PHE A 121 -54.33 -10.41 45.09
N SER A 122 -55.59 -10.39 44.66
CA SER A 122 -55.95 -10.53 43.24
C SER A 122 -55.54 -9.32 42.39
N SER A 123 -55.68 -8.08 42.89
CA SER A 123 -55.22 -6.89 42.16
C SER A 123 -53.69 -6.84 42.10
N THR A 124 -53.02 -7.02 43.25
CA THR A 124 -51.54 -7.04 43.35
C THR A 124 -50.93 -8.12 42.46
N LEU A 125 -51.60 -9.29 42.35
CA LEU A 125 -51.22 -10.38 41.45
C LEU A 125 -51.37 -9.97 39.97
N SER A 126 -52.50 -9.37 39.59
CA SER A 126 -52.74 -8.93 38.20
C SER A 126 -51.73 -7.85 37.75
N GLU A 127 -51.38 -6.93 38.65
CA GLU A 127 -50.36 -5.90 38.40
C GLU A 127 -48.98 -6.53 38.19
N LYS A 128 -48.58 -7.49 39.04
CA LYS A 128 -47.27 -8.16 38.93
C LYS A 128 -47.19 -9.14 37.76
N GLU A 129 -48.28 -9.83 37.43
CA GLU A 129 -48.34 -10.68 36.23
C GLU A 129 -48.23 -9.86 34.94
N THR A 130 -48.80 -8.65 34.91
CA THR A 130 -48.61 -7.70 33.80
C THR A 130 -47.14 -7.26 33.70
N HIS A 131 -46.52 -6.87 34.82
CA HIS A 131 -45.11 -6.45 34.84
C HIS A 131 -44.13 -7.61 34.57
N CYS A 132 -44.49 -8.87 34.87
CA CYS A 132 -43.76 -10.05 34.38
C CYS A 132 -43.77 -10.10 32.84
N ALA A 133 -44.94 -9.99 32.21
CA ALA A 133 -45.06 -10.03 30.76
C ALA A 133 -44.36 -8.84 30.06
N GLU A 134 -44.36 -7.65 30.66
CA GLU A 134 -43.58 -6.50 30.20
C GLU A 134 -42.07 -6.77 30.27
N LEU A 135 -41.59 -7.38 31.37
CA LEU A 135 -40.18 -7.75 31.51
C LEU A 135 -39.77 -8.86 30.53
N GLU A 136 -40.64 -9.83 30.27
CA GLU A 136 -40.43 -10.90 29.28
C GLU A 136 -40.31 -10.32 27.86
N ALA A 137 -41.25 -9.46 27.45
CA ALA A 137 -41.22 -8.79 26.15
C ALA A 137 -39.97 -7.87 25.98
N ASP A 138 -39.56 -7.17 27.04
CA ASP A 138 -38.31 -6.41 27.04
C ASP A 138 -37.08 -7.33 26.88
N ILE A 139 -37.05 -8.48 27.57
CA ILE A 139 -35.94 -9.45 27.49
C ILE A 139 -35.82 -10.02 26.08
N ASP A 140 -36.93 -10.45 25.46
CA ASP A 140 -36.95 -10.92 24.06
C ASP A 140 -36.43 -9.83 23.11
N GLY A 141 -36.82 -8.58 23.34
CA GLY A 141 -36.30 -7.41 22.62
C GLY A 141 -34.79 -7.22 22.80
N PHE A 142 -34.26 -7.40 24.01
CA PHE A 142 -32.81 -7.38 24.25
C PHE A 142 -32.10 -8.53 23.53
N GLU A 143 -32.59 -9.77 23.64
CA GLU A 143 -31.97 -10.94 22.99
C GLU A 143 -31.88 -10.78 21.47
N GLN A 144 -32.96 -10.34 20.82
CA GLN A 144 -32.98 -10.10 19.36
C GLN A 144 -31.99 -9.02 18.93
N ASN A 145 -31.96 -7.87 19.61
CA ASN A 145 -31.01 -6.79 19.30
C ASN A 145 -29.56 -7.22 19.54
N ILE A 146 -29.30 -7.94 20.63
CA ILE A 146 -27.96 -8.46 20.97
C ILE A 146 -27.52 -9.52 19.95
N ALA A 147 -28.41 -10.37 19.45
CA ALA A 147 -28.11 -11.31 18.38
C ALA A 147 -27.73 -10.58 17.08
N GLY A 148 -28.53 -9.60 16.66
CA GLY A 148 -28.24 -8.77 15.48
C GLY A 148 -26.90 -8.03 15.59
N HIS A 149 -26.61 -7.45 16.75
CA HIS A 149 -25.34 -6.75 16.99
C HIS A 149 -24.13 -7.72 17.07
N LYS A 150 -24.30 -8.94 17.58
CA LYS A 150 -23.28 -10.01 17.50
C LYS A 150 -22.95 -10.36 16.05
N THR A 151 -23.94 -10.49 15.17
CA THR A 151 -23.73 -10.73 13.73
C THR A 151 -23.05 -9.55 13.05
N GLN A 152 -23.42 -8.31 13.38
CA GLN A 152 -22.75 -7.10 12.87
C GLN A 152 -21.29 -7.02 13.32
N LEU A 153 -20.98 -7.36 14.58
CA LEU A 153 -19.60 -7.44 15.09
C LEU A 153 -18.77 -8.47 14.32
N GLN A 154 -19.35 -9.65 13.99
CA GLN A 154 -18.69 -10.66 13.17
C GLN A 154 -18.40 -10.18 11.74
N SER A 155 -19.31 -9.40 11.13
CA SER A 155 -19.06 -8.77 9.82
C SER A 155 -17.89 -7.78 9.90
N LEU A 156 -17.89 -6.88 10.89
CA LEU A 156 -16.85 -5.87 11.06
C LEU A 156 -15.46 -6.49 11.32
N LEU A 157 -15.38 -7.63 12.01
CA LEU A 157 -14.12 -8.37 12.20
C LEU A 157 -13.59 -8.92 10.87
N ARG A 158 -14.44 -9.58 10.07
CA ARG A 158 -14.09 -10.08 8.73
C ARG A 158 -13.70 -8.96 7.77
N GLU A 159 -14.32 -7.78 7.88
CA GLU A 159 -13.91 -6.59 7.13
C GLU A 159 -12.49 -6.14 7.49
N ILE A 160 -12.09 -6.17 8.77
CA ILE A 160 -10.71 -5.82 9.16
C ILE A 160 -9.73 -6.86 8.65
N GLU A 161 -10.08 -8.15 8.68
CA GLU A 161 -9.26 -9.21 8.09
C GLU A 161 -9.06 -9.00 6.59
N LYS A 162 -10.14 -8.68 5.84
CA LYS A 162 -10.05 -8.35 4.41
C LYS A 162 -9.18 -7.12 4.15
N ILE A 163 -9.35 -6.04 4.92
CA ILE A 163 -8.55 -4.81 4.77
C ILE A 163 -7.07 -5.04 5.09
N ARG A 164 -6.74 -5.99 5.99
CA ARG A 164 -5.34 -6.41 6.23
C ARG A 164 -4.76 -7.14 5.02
N THR A 165 -5.51 -8.04 4.38
CA THR A 165 -5.07 -8.70 3.14
C THR A 165 -4.90 -7.69 2.00
N GLU A 166 -5.92 -6.85 1.76
CA GLU A 166 -5.88 -5.78 0.74
C GLU A 166 -4.68 -4.83 0.92
N LYS A 167 -4.33 -4.50 2.18
CA LYS A 167 -3.12 -3.74 2.49
C LYS A 167 -1.86 -4.44 2.00
N HIS A 168 -1.70 -5.72 2.30
CA HIS A 168 -0.49 -6.47 1.94
C HIS A 168 -0.36 -6.61 0.42
N GLU A 169 -1.47 -6.89 -0.27
CA GLU A 169 -1.55 -6.96 -1.74
C GLU A 169 -1.19 -5.59 -2.36
N THR A 170 -1.90 -4.52 -1.98
CA THR A 170 -1.67 -3.16 -2.52
C THR A 170 -0.25 -2.67 -2.30
N VAL A 171 0.32 -2.89 -1.11
CA VAL A 171 1.69 -2.43 -0.80
C VAL A 171 2.74 -3.23 -1.59
N ALA A 172 2.52 -4.53 -1.84
CA ALA A 172 3.39 -5.33 -2.69
C ALA A 172 3.32 -4.87 -4.16
N GLU A 173 2.12 -4.72 -4.72
CA GLU A 173 1.92 -4.20 -6.09
C GLU A 173 2.59 -2.84 -6.29
N MET A 174 2.43 -1.91 -5.33
CA MET A 174 3.06 -0.60 -5.40
C MET A 174 4.59 -0.61 -5.25
N LEU A 175 5.16 -1.60 -4.55
CA LEU A 175 6.61 -1.79 -4.48
C LEU A 175 7.15 -2.32 -5.81
N THR A 176 6.54 -3.37 -6.37
CA THR A 176 6.92 -3.91 -7.69
C THR A 176 6.79 -2.86 -8.79
N ALA A 177 5.68 -2.12 -8.85
CA ALA A 177 5.51 -1.03 -9.84
C ALA A 177 6.52 0.13 -9.66
N LYS A 178 7.05 0.34 -8.44
CA LYS A 178 8.15 1.29 -8.21
C LYS A 178 9.48 0.73 -8.72
N GLU A 179 9.78 -0.53 -8.43
CA GLU A 179 11.01 -1.20 -8.87
C GLU A 179 11.08 -1.34 -10.39
N GLU A 180 9.99 -1.73 -11.05
CA GLU A 180 9.87 -1.76 -12.52
C GLU A 180 10.13 -0.38 -13.14
N ARG A 181 9.60 0.69 -12.53
CA ARG A 181 9.81 2.07 -12.98
C ARG A 181 11.26 2.51 -12.79
N GLU A 182 11.90 2.15 -11.68
CA GLU A 182 13.31 2.46 -11.42
C GLU A 182 14.24 1.68 -12.36
N ILE A 183 13.91 0.44 -12.71
CA ILE A 183 14.60 -0.35 -13.75
C ILE A 183 14.43 0.29 -15.13
N ALA A 184 13.23 0.75 -15.49
CA ALA A 184 12.96 1.43 -16.76
C ALA A 184 13.66 2.79 -16.87
N ASP A 185 13.67 3.58 -15.79
CA ASP A 185 14.39 4.85 -15.69
C ASP A 185 15.91 4.62 -15.85
N MET A 186 16.48 3.59 -15.18
CA MET A 186 17.89 3.21 -15.36
C MET A 186 18.21 2.78 -16.79
N LEU A 187 17.36 1.96 -17.43
CA LEU A 187 17.51 1.56 -18.83
C LEU A 187 17.48 2.78 -19.78
N SER A 188 16.57 3.73 -19.55
CA SER A 188 16.53 4.96 -20.35
C SER A 188 17.72 5.89 -20.09
N GLY A 189 18.32 5.89 -18.89
CA GLY A 189 19.54 6.65 -18.60
C GLY A 189 20.75 6.06 -19.31
N ILE A 190 21.01 4.77 -19.09
CA ILE A 190 22.10 4.00 -19.72
C ILE A 190 22.04 4.12 -21.26
N SER A 191 20.83 4.13 -21.84
CA SER A 191 20.64 4.27 -23.29
C SER A 191 20.99 5.65 -23.85
N LYS A 192 20.98 6.72 -23.05
CA LYS A 192 21.13 8.12 -23.53
C LYS A 192 22.57 8.60 -23.53
N ASP A 193 23.30 8.34 -22.45
CA ASP A 193 24.61 8.97 -22.23
C ASP A 193 25.70 8.32 -23.09
N ARG A 194 25.99 7.03 -22.86
CA ARG A 194 27.11 6.32 -23.52
C ARG A 194 27.04 6.26 -25.04
N THR A 195 25.86 5.95 -25.60
CA THR A 195 25.73 5.61 -27.02
C THR A 195 26.04 6.80 -27.95
N ASN A 196 25.87 8.03 -27.49
CA ASN A 196 26.13 9.23 -28.27
C ASN A 196 27.58 9.74 -28.11
N GLU A 197 28.14 9.67 -26.90
CA GLU A 197 29.53 10.07 -26.64
C GLU A 197 30.53 9.13 -27.34
N GLU A 198 30.37 7.82 -27.19
CA GLU A 198 31.23 6.81 -27.84
C GLU A 198 31.18 6.92 -29.38
N LEU A 199 30.01 7.22 -29.96
CA LEU A 199 29.85 7.47 -31.39
C LEU A 199 30.44 8.83 -31.85
N GLN A 200 30.62 9.78 -30.95
CA GLN A 200 31.22 11.08 -31.26
C GLN A 200 32.75 11.02 -31.18
N GLU A 201 33.32 10.40 -30.15
CA GLU A 201 34.76 10.12 -30.07
C GLU A 201 35.25 9.35 -31.31
N LEU A 202 34.52 8.33 -31.76
CA LEU A 202 34.85 7.57 -32.97
C LEU A 202 34.81 8.41 -34.27
N ARG A 203 34.05 9.50 -34.32
CA ARG A 203 34.04 10.45 -35.46
C ARG A 203 35.23 11.39 -35.38
N ASP A 204 35.55 11.86 -34.18
CA ASP A 204 36.62 12.84 -33.96
C ASP A 204 38.00 12.17 -34.15
N ILE A 205 38.18 10.93 -33.67
CA ILE A 205 39.35 10.08 -33.97
C ILE A 205 39.49 9.85 -35.49
N ARG A 206 38.39 9.54 -36.19
CA ARG A 206 38.38 9.34 -37.64
C ARG A 206 38.82 10.59 -38.40
N ASP A 207 38.34 11.76 -38.00
CA ASP A 207 38.62 13.00 -38.71
C ASP A 207 39.99 13.60 -38.32
N GLN A 208 40.47 13.35 -37.10
CA GLN A 208 41.87 13.54 -36.72
C GLN A 208 42.79 12.66 -37.58
N ALA A 209 42.48 11.37 -37.76
CA ALA A 209 43.26 10.48 -38.61
C ALA A 209 43.30 10.96 -40.08
N LYS A 210 42.18 11.48 -40.61
CA LYS A 210 42.15 12.13 -41.95
C LYS A 210 43.00 13.40 -42.00
N ALA A 211 43.00 14.21 -40.95
CA ALA A 211 43.80 15.43 -40.87
C ALA A 211 45.30 15.11 -40.84
N THR A 212 45.74 14.17 -39.99
CA THR A 212 47.11 13.65 -39.98
C THR A 212 47.50 13.10 -41.35
N ALA A 213 46.63 12.31 -41.98
CA ALA A 213 46.86 11.78 -43.34
C ALA A 213 46.79 12.84 -44.47
N ARG A 214 46.43 14.11 -44.18
CA ARG A 214 46.66 15.25 -45.09
C ARG A 214 48.00 15.90 -44.79
N VAL A 215 48.26 16.24 -43.53
CA VAL A 215 49.53 16.84 -43.10
C VAL A 215 50.74 15.98 -43.51
N SER A 216 50.69 14.66 -43.37
CA SER A 216 51.77 13.77 -43.82
C SER A 216 51.98 13.76 -45.34
N ARG A 217 50.95 14.07 -46.14
CA ARG A 217 51.08 14.23 -47.60
C ARG A 217 51.57 15.62 -47.99
N GLU A 218 51.15 16.64 -47.26
CA GLU A 218 51.62 18.02 -47.41
C GLU A 218 53.11 18.12 -47.04
N MET A 219 53.55 17.52 -45.93
CA MET A 219 54.97 17.45 -45.55
C MET A 219 55.80 16.67 -46.58
N ALA A 220 55.34 15.48 -47.03
CA ALA A 220 56.05 14.73 -48.07
C ALA A 220 56.16 15.51 -49.41
N GLY A 221 55.17 16.37 -49.72
CA GLY A 221 55.23 17.29 -50.85
C GLY A 221 56.20 18.45 -50.64
N VAL A 222 56.28 19.00 -49.43
CA VAL A 222 57.23 20.06 -49.06
C VAL A 222 58.67 19.55 -49.05
N ASP A 223 58.93 18.34 -48.54
CA ASP A 223 60.26 17.73 -48.57
C ASP A 223 60.72 17.41 -50.01
N ALA A 224 59.79 17.02 -50.89
CA ALA A 224 60.06 16.89 -52.33
C ALA A 224 60.40 18.23 -52.98
N GLN A 225 59.60 19.28 -52.78
CA GLN A 225 59.88 20.62 -53.30
C GLN A 225 61.18 21.22 -52.75
N ARG A 226 61.49 20.94 -51.48
CA ARG A 226 62.71 21.37 -50.84
C ARG A 226 63.94 20.69 -51.42
N SER A 227 63.90 19.37 -51.60
CA SER A 227 65.01 18.65 -52.23
C SER A 227 65.18 19.05 -53.70
N GLU A 228 64.09 19.28 -54.44
CA GLU A 228 64.15 19.83 -55.81
C GLU A 228 64.81 21.22 -55.86
N ALA A 229 64.50 22.11 -54.90
CA ALA A 229 65.16 23.40 -54.77
C ALA A 229 66.65 23.28 -54.39
N GLU A 230 66.99 22.42 -53.42
CA GLU A 230 68.38 22.16 -53.00
C GLU A 230 69.21 21.52 -54.13
N PHE A 231 68.61 20.69 -55.00
CA PHE A 231 69.27 20.17 -56.22
C PHE A 231 69.46 21.24 -57.31
N LEU A 232 68.50 22.14 -57.50
CA LEU A 232 68.63 23.26 -58.45
C LEU A 232 69.69 24.27 -58.00
N GLU A 233 69.78 24.53 -56.70
CA GLU A 233 70.83 25.37 -56.11
C GLU A 233 72.22 24.71 -56.25
N TYR A 234 72.31 23.39 -56.04
CA TYR A 234 73.55 22.64 -56.27
C TYR A 234 73.98 22.61 -57.74
N ALA A 235 73.04 22.53 -58.69
CA ALA A 235 73.31 22.63 -60.11
C ALA A 235 73.84 24.03 -60.49
N ALA A 236 73.19 25.09 -60.00
CA ALA A 236 73.62 26.46 -60.23
C ALA A 236 75.00 26.77 -59.61
N ALA A 237 75.35 26.14 -58.49
CA ALA A 237 76.67 26.26 -57.87
C ALA A 237 77.76 25.41 -58.55
N ALA A 238 77.39 24.33 -59.26
CA ALA A 238 78.34 23.47 -59.97
C ALA A 238 78.75 23.98 -61.36
N GLU A 239 77.98 24.88 -61.95
CA GLU A 239 78.19 25.37 -63.33
C GLU A 239 79.11 26.61 -63.42
N SER A 240 79.67 27.08 -62.28
CA SER A 240 80.39 28.36 -62.20
C SER A 240 81.88 28.30 -61.82
N ASP A 241 82.55 27.14 -61.98
CA ASP A 241 83.97 26.99 -61.56
C ASP A 241 84.81 26.04 -62.44
N SER A 242 84.58 26.02 -63.77
CA SER A 242 85.30 25.13 -64.71
C SER A 242 85.88 25.77 -65.99
N GLU A 243 85.73 27.09 -66.19
CA GLU A 243 86.10 27.77 -67.46
C GLU A 243 87.40 28.62 -67.39
N PHE A 244 88.38 28.23 -66.55
CA PHE A 244 89.69 28.91 -66.47
C PHE A 244 90.88 28.01 -66.83
N ASP A 245 90.93 26.78 -66.30
CA ASP A 245 92.11 25.90 -66.44
C ASP A 245 92.33 25.33 -67.85
N ALA A 246 91.36 25.44 -68.75
CA ALA A 246 91.49 25.00 -70.14
C ALA A 246 92.40 25.90 -71.01
N LEU A 247 92.76 27.11 -70.55
CA LEU A 247 93.41 28.14 -71.38
C LEU A 247 94.95 28.21 -71.28
N ILE A 248 95.59 27.47 -70.37
CA ILE A 248 97.06 27.51 -70.17
C ILE A 248 97.65 26.08 -70.16
N GLY A 249 97.41 25.34 -71.25
CA GLY A 249 97.79 23.92 -71.36
C GLY A 249 99.30 23.65 -71.41
N LEU A 250 99.78 22.73 -70.56
CA LEU A 250 101.13 22.15 -70.61
C LEU A 250 101.11 20.69 -70.10
N ALA A 251 101.91 19.83 -70.75
CA ALA A 251 102.31 18.48 -70.32
C ALA A 251 101.25 17.36 -70.17
N LYS A 252 100.94 16.72 -71.31
CA LYS A 252 101.19 15.30 -71.63
C LYS A 252 100.83 14.16 -70.63
N GLU A 253 100.20 13.13 -71.23
CA GLU A 253 100.33 11.69 -70.91
C GLU A 253 99.76 11.24 -69.54
N GLN A 254 99.02 10.13 -69.43
CA GLN A 254 99.04 8.89 -70.24
C GLN A 254 97.64 8.25 -70.32
N ALA A 255 97.39 7.45 -71.35
CA ALA A 255 96.31 6.46 -71.36
C ALA A 255 96.87 5.09 -70.95
N ASP A 256 96.06 4.20 -70.36
CA ASP A 256 95.61 3.00 -71.09
C ASP A 256 94.56 2.16 -70.34
N THR A 257 93.93 1.23 -71.08
CA THR A 257 92.86 0.34 -70.63
C THR A 257 93.36 -0.99 -70.07
N SER A 258 92.66 -1.57 -69.07
CA SER A 258 92.49 -3.04 -68.97
C SER A 258 91.31 -3.51 -68.10
N THR A 259 90.58 -4.48 -68.65
CA THR A 259 89.56 -5.38 -68.04
C THR A 259 90.24 -6.67 -67.50
N PRO A 260 89.54 -7.71 -66.96
CA PRO A 260 88.13 -7.87 -66.50
C PRO A 260 88.03 -8.53 -65.09
N GLU A 261 86.83 -8.98 -64.66
CA GLU A 261 86.45 -10.42 -64.44
C GLU A 261 85.21 -10.54 -63.51
N ALA A 262 84.62 -11.74 -63.37
CA ALA A 262 83.27 -11.95 -62.81
C ALA A 262 83.13 -13.25 -61.96
N ALA A 263 81.90 -13.51 -61.45
CA ALA A 263 81.53 -14.49 -60.40
C ALA A 263 82.02 -14.08 -58.98
N ASP A 264 81.42 -14.48 -57.85
CA ASP A 264 80.45 -15.55 -57.52
C ASP A 264 79.73 -15.12 -56.19
N LYS A 265 78.59 -15.63 -55.68
CA LYS A 265 77.70 -16.75 -56.04
C LYS A 265 76.26 -16.51 -55.52
N THR A 266 75.24 -17.10 -56.16
CA THR A 266 73.84 -17.14 -55.66
C THR A 266 73.55 -18.31 -54.72
N ARG A 267 72.72 -18.14 -53.66
CA ARG A 267 71.87 -19.24 -53.14
C ARG A 267 70.71 -18.84 -52.19
N ILE A 268 69.53 -19.34 -52.56
CA ILE A 268 68.29 -19.64 -51.81
C ILE A 268 67.49 -20.63 -52.70
N PRO A 269 66.42 -21.32 -52.26
CA PRO A 269 65.99 -21.66 -50.89
C PRO A 269 66.72 -22.97 -50.42
N GLU A 270 66.22 -24.02 -49.73
CA GLU A 270 64.91 -24.53 -49.26
C GLU A 270 65.10 -25.32 -47.94
N GLY A 271 64.00 -25.57 -47.20
CA GLY A 271 63.99 -26.37 -45.94
C GLY A 271 62.79 -26.09 -45.04
#